data_AF-A0A8T3YNI8-F1
#
_entry.id   AF-A0A8T3YNI8-F1
#
_cell.length_a   1.000
_cell.length_b   1.000
_cell.length_c   1.000
_cell.angle_alpha   90.00
_cell.angle_beta   90.00
_cell.angle_gamma   90.00
#
_symmetry.space_group_name_H-M   'P 1'
#
loop_
_entity.id
_entity.type
_entity.pdbx_description
1 polymer ?
#
loop_
_entity_poly.entity_id
_entity_poly.type
_entity_poly.pdbx_seq_one_letter_code
_entity_poly.pdbx_strand_id
1 'polypeptide(L)' 'MEKGEIWVVGLPDAADHEQLGARPAVILADTSTSVCAVVSMTTYGS' A
#
# COMPACT_ATOMS: atom_id res chain seq x y z
N MET A 1 6.50 2.67 -11.04
CA MET A 1 6.42 2.21 -9.64
C MET A 1 7.86 2.16 -9.13
N GLU A 2 8.32 3.28 -8.60
CA GLU A 2 9.67 3.38 -8.07
C GLU A 2 9.65 3.25 -6.55
N LYS A 3 10.69 2.62 -6.00
CA LYS A 3 10.84 2.49 -4.56
C LYS A 3 10.86 3.87 -3.91
N GLY A 4 10.02 4.06 -2.90
CA GLY A 4 9.85 5.33 -2.19
C GLY A 4 8.73 6.22 -2.71
N GLU A 5 8.15 5.95 -3.88
CA GLU A 5 6.96 6.67 -4.34
C GLU A 5 5.74 6.36 -3.45
N ILE A 6 4.83 7.35 -3.36
CA ILE A 6 3.54 7.22 -2.68
C ILE A 6 2.44 7.13 -3.72
N TRP A 7 1.67 6.05 -3.67
CA TRP A 7 0.56 5.81 -4.58
C TRP A 7 -0.72 5.58 -3.77
N VAL A 8 -1.88 5.96 -4.34
CA VAL A 8 -3.18 5.53 -3.79
C VAL A 8 -3.47 4.14 -4.33
N VAL A 9 -3.57 3.15 -3.44
CA VAL A 9 -3.83 1.76 -3.80
C VAL A 9 -5.21 1.34 -3.28
N GLY A 10 -5.90 0.52 -4.07
CA GLY A 10 -7.13 -0.13 -3.62
C GLY A 10 -6.79 -1.43 -2.90
N LEU A 11 -7.05 -1.47 -1.60
CA LEU A 11 -6.97 -2.71 -0.81
C LEU A 11 -8.39 -3.31 -0.76
N PRO A 12 -8.63 -4.43 -1.48
CA PRO A 12 -9.94 -5.08 -1.49
C PRO A 12 -10.30 -5.66 -0.13
N ASP A 13 -11.50 -6.24 -0.03
CA ASP A 13 -11.96 -6.92 1.19
C ASP A 13 -10.88 -7.85 1.73
N ALA A 14 -10.63 -7.73 3.02
CA ALA A 14 -9.56 -8.40 3.73
C ALA A 14 -10.09 -9.07 4.99
N ALA A 15 -9.36 -10.08 5.46
CA ALA A 15 -9.70 -10.77 6.70
C ALA A 15 -9.17 -9.99 7.91
N ASP A 16 -9.94 -10.03 9.00
CA ASP A 16 -9.53 -9.56 10.33
C ASP A 16 -9.05 -8.10 10.40
N HIS A 17 -7.75 -7.89 10.71
CA HIS A 17 -7.15 -6.58 11.02
C HIS A 17 -6.34 -6.00 9.87
N GLU A 18 -6.50 -6.52 8.66
CA GLU A 18 -5.86 -5.98 7.47
C GLU A 18 -6.39 -4.57 7.14
N GLN A 19 -5.54 -3.75 6.52
CA GLN A 19 -5.95 -2.42 6.08
C GLN A 19 -6.80 -2.49 4.81
N LEU A 20 -7.87 -1.70 4.76
CA LEU A 20 -8.91 -1.80 3.72
C LEU A 20 -9.13 -0.49 2.92
N GLY A 21 -9.69 -0.60 1.73
CA GLY A 21 -10.15 0.52 0.92
C GLY A 21 -9.05 1.25 0.16
N ALA A 22 -9.40 2.38 -0.45
CA ALA A 22 -8.47 3.23 -1.20
C ALA A 22 -7.63 4.09 -0.23
N ARG A 23 -6.33 3.81 -0.14
CA ARG A 23 -5.44 4.50 0.81
C ARG A 23 -4.03 4.72 0.26
N PRO A 24 -3.30 5.74 0.76
CA PRO A 24 -1.91 5.93 0.39
C PRO A 24 -1.05 4.75 0.87
N ALA A 25 -0.10 4.35 0.04
CA ALA A 25 0.89 3.33 0.35
C ALA A 25 2.25 3.69 -0.27
N VAL A 26 3.33 3.31 0.40
CA VAL A 26 4.71 3.52 -0.06
C VAL A 26 5.20 2.25 -0.76
N ILE A 27 5.76 2.39 -1.95
CA ILE A 27 6.40 1.27 -2.67
C ILE A 27 7.74 0.93 -2.01
N LEU A 28 7.93 -0.32 -1.59
CA LEU A 28 9.12 -0.74 -0.84
C LEU A 28 10.22 -1.39 -1.70
N ALA A 29 9.86 -1.91 -2.86
CA ALA A 29 10.75 -2.71 -3.69
C ALA A 29 10.96 -2.04 -5.04
N ASP A 30 12.16 -2.23 -5.61
CA ASP A 30 12.40 -1.95 -7.01
C ASP A 30 11.50 -2.87 -7.82
N THR A 31 10.56 -2.29 -8.56
CA THR A 31 9.60 -3.09 -9.32
C THR A 31 10.14 -3.31 -10.73
N SER A 32 10.24 -4.57 -11.12
CA SER A 32 10.54 -4.97 -12.51
C SER A 32 9.30 -5.51 -13.23
N THR A 33 8.16 -5.59 -12.55
CA THR A 33 6.96 -6.30 -13.04
C THR A 33 5.65 -5.62 -12.61
N SER A 34 4.53 -6.21 -13.01
CA SER A 34 3.16 -5.78 -12.70
C SER A 34 2.75 -5.94 -11.23
N VAL A 35 3.59 -6.51 -10.37
CA VAL A 35 3.33 -6.71 -8.94
C VAL A 35 4.38 -5.96 -8.12
N CYS A 36 3.94 -5.26 -7.07
CA CYS A 36 4.82 -4.53 -6.18
C CYS A 36 4.48 -4.78 -4.70
N ALA A 37 5.50 -4.74 -3.84
CA ALA A 37 5.32 -4.74 -2.40
C ALA A 37 5.14 -3.29 -1.90
N VAL A 38 4.10 -3.07 -1.10
CA VAL A 38 3.77 -1.75 -0.55
C VAL A 38 3.51 -1.81 0.95
N VAL A 39 3.68 -0.69 1.64
CA VAL A 39 3.21 -0.49 3.03
C VAL A 39 2.10 0.54 3.02
N SER A 40 0.91 0.14 3.46
CA SER A 40 -0.26 1.00 3.55
C SER A 40 -0.18 1.95 4.75
N MET A 41 -0.60 3.20 4.54
CA MET A 41 -0.56 4.25 5.54
C MET A 41 -1.93 4.42 6.22
N THR A 42 -1.91 4.86 7.46
CA THR A 42 -3.10 5.21 8.25
C THR A 42 -2.94 6.60 8.86
N THR A 43 -4.04 7.32 9.03
CA THR A 43 -4.09 8.60 9.76
C THR A 43 -4.39 8.40 11.24
N TYR A 44 -4.69 7.18 11.68
CA TYR A 44 -4.90 6.86 13.09
C TYR A 44 -3.56 6.96 13.83
N GLY A 45 -3.42 8.00 14.64
CA GLY A 45 -2.27 8.23 15.53
C GLY A 45 -2.69 8.09 16.99
N SER A 46 -1.90 7.34 17.75
CA SER A 46 -1.98 7.26 19.22
C SER A 46 -1.66 8.58 19.89
#